data_AF-A0A0D2A873-F1
#
_entry.id   AF-A0A0D2A873-F1
#
_cell.length_a   1.000
_cell.length_b   1.000
_cell.length_c   1.000
_cell.angle_alpha   90.00
_cell.angle_beta   90.00
_cell.angle_gamma   90.00
#
_symmetry.space_group_name_H-M   'P 1'
#
loop_
_entity.id
_entity.type
_entity.pdbx_description
1 polymer ?
#
loop_
_entity_poly.entity_id
_entity_poly.type
_entity_poly.pdbx_seq_one_letter_code
_entity_poly.pdbx_strand_id
1 'polypeptide(L)'
;MGNKVHVTEHTGSYNAISHKSPHGLQCLKILFSEYDSSNPSRLALNDLLTADFQDNTNGSDRNTGREETIDTIISSRAKCTRHQIDLKHAWCIENSGSSHTVFFEAVRFMILDGDQDWTRVPLSGRIEVKVKENRFTLKDAVAQISSRRMTSDASQLVKKDLSRTATTKTVPLSPAQTPSLDLQPSTSNLVLGSVSELPAAHNVSTEIKSPPSYRKSQSSKGEPTVTSGSSLDVAE
;
A
#
# COMPACT_ATOMS: atom_id res chain seq x y z
N MET A 1 29.65 25.54 4.66
CA MET A 1 29.74 24.67 3.46
C MET A 1 28.42 23.92 3.34
N GLY A 2 27.65 24.14 2.28
CA GLY A 2 26.39 23.43 2.09
C GLY A 2 26.66 21.96 1.78
N ASN A 3 26.00 21.04 2.47
CA ASN A 3 26.07 19.62 2.12
C ASN A 3 25.44 19.45 0.73
N LYS A 4 26.25 18.99 -0.22
CA LYS A 4 25.78 18.68 -1.57
C LYS A 4 24.93 17.42 -1.51
N VAL A 5 23.63 17.56 -1.73
CA VAL A 5 22.71 16.43 -1.85
C VAL A 5 22.96 15.76 -3.20
N HIS A 6 23.16 14.44 -3.20
CA HIS A 6 23.31 13.64 -4.42
C HIS A 6 22.07 12.78 -4.63
N VAL A 7 21.58 12.72 -5.86
CA VAL A 7 20.42 11.91 -6.24
C VAL A 7 20.86 10.90 -7.28
N THR A 8 20.62 9.62 -6.98
CA THR A 8 20.90 8.50 -7.89
C THR A 8 19.58 7.81 -8.24
N GLU A 9 19.30 7.70 -9.53
CA GLU A 9 18.15 6.96 -10.05
C GLU A 9 18.55 5.53 -10.43
N HIS A 10 17.65 4.58 -10.19
CA HIS A 10 17.73 3.21 -10.65
C HIS A 10 16.42 2.82 -11.33
N THR A 11 16.53 2.26 -12.54
CA THR A 11 15.40 1.76 -13.32
C THR A 11 15.59 0.28 -13.62
N GLY A 12 14.47 -0.47 -13.63
CA GLY A 12 14.48 -1.92 -13.86
C GLY A 12 14.65 -2.76 -12.59
N SER A 13 15.08 -4.02 -12.77
CA SER A 13 15.08 -5.02 -11.69
C SER A 13 15.97 -4.61 -10.51
N TYR A 14 15.51 -4.88 -9.29
CA TYR A 14 16.31 -4.67 -8.07
C TYR A 14 17.57 -5.55 -8.05
N ASN A 15 17.57 -6.67 -8.78
CA ASN A 15 18.74 -7.55 -8.91
C ASN A 15 19.93 -6.86 -9.61
N ALA A 16 19.65 -5.88 -10.48
CA ALA A 16 20.66 -5.11 -11.20
C ALA A 16 21.32 -4.02 -10.33
N ILE A 17 20.79 -3.72 -9.14
CA ILE A 17 21.44 -2.81 -8.19
C ILE A 17 22.80 -3.39 -7.81
N SER A 18 23.87 -2.65 -8.08
CA SER A 18 25.24 -3.10 -7.92
C SER A 18 25.78 -2.81 -6.51
N HIS A 19 26.91 -3.43 -6.15
CA HIS A 19 27.66 -3.07 -4.94
C HIS A 19 28.29 -1.67 -4.98
N LYS A 20 28.33 -1.02 -6.17
CA LYS A 20 28.79 0.35 -6.35
C LYS A 20 27.67 1.38 -6.22
N SER A 21 26.41 0.93 -6.21
CA SER A 21 25.25 1.80 -6.03
C SER A 21 25.23 2.37 -4.61
N PRO A 22 24.61 3.54 -4.35
CA PRO A 22 24.49 4.08 -3.00
C PRO A 22 23.92 3.06 -2.01
N HIS A 23 24.39 3.10 -0.76
CA HIS A 23 23.96 2.17 0.29
C HIS A 23 22.44 2.07 0.46
N GLY A 24 21.69 3.14 0.16
CA GLY A 24 20.24 3.12 0.21
C GLY A 24 19.65 2.12 -0.78
N LEU A 25 20.11 2.13 -2.04
CA LEU A 25 19.68 1.18 -3.05
C LEU A 25 20.12 -0.25 -2.71
N GLN A 26 21.31 -0.41 -2.13
CA GLN A 26 21.77 -1.72 -1.67
C GLN A 26 20.87 -2.28 -0.56
N CYS A 27 20.46 -1.46 0.42
CA CYS A 27 19.49 -1.87 1.44
C CYS A 27 18.13 -2.24 0.82
N LEU A 28 17.65 -1.48 -0.17
CA LEU A 28 16.41 -1.81 -0.90
C LEU A 28 16.53 -3.17 -1.60
N LYS A 29 17.67 -3.44 -2.26
CA LYS A 29 17.95 -4.74 -2.89
C LYS A 29 17.87 -5.89 -1.90
N ILE A 30 18.52 -5.76 -0.74
CA ILE A 30 18.49 -6.81 0.30
C ILE A 30 17.06 -6.99 0.79
N LEU A 31 16.34 -5.91 1.09
CA LEU A 31 14.95 -5.98 1.55
C LEU A 31 14.07 -6.74 0.55
N PHE A 32 14.13 -6.41 -0.74
CA PHE A 32 13.33 -7.08 -1.77
C PHE A 32 13.76 -8.52 -1.99
N SER A 33 15.06 -8.82 -1.87
CA SER A 33 15.58 -10.18 -1.91
C SER A 33 15.00 -11.05 -0.78
N GLU A 34 14.88 -10.50 0.43
CA GLU A 34 14.25 -11.21 1.56
C GLU A 34 12.75 -11.42 1.35
N TYR A 35 12.05 -10.47 0.72
CA TYR A 35 10.66 -10.66 0.34
C TYR A 35 10.48 -11.79 -0.69
N ASP A 36 11.37 -11.89 -1.69
CA ASP A 36 11.29 -12.89 -2.76
C ASP A 36 11.87 -14.25 -2.38
N SER A 37 12.74 -14.30 -1.38
CA SER A 37 13.35 -15.52 -0.86
C SER A 37 12.29 -16.55 -0.49
N SER A 38 12.48 -17.82 -0.87
CA SER A 38 11.64 -18.93 -0.40
C SER A 38 11.78 -19.18 1.10
N ASN A 39 12.89 -18.74 1.69
CA ASN A 39 13.15 -18.85 3.13
C ASN A 39 13.80 -17.54 3.62
N PRO A 40 13.01 -16.50 3.92
CA PRO A 40 13.53 -15.23 4.40
C PRO A 40 14.31 -15.42 5.70
N SER A 41 15.48 -14.80 5.80
CA SER A 41 16.39 -14.96 6.93
C SER A 41 16.09 -13.93 8.01
N ARG A 42 15.66 -14.41 9.20
CA ARG A 42 15.50 -13.54 10.37
C ARG A 42 16.80 -12.81 10.70
N LEU A 43 17.94 -13.48 10.59
CA LEU A 43 19.25 -12.89 10.86
C LEU A 43 19.58 -11.77 9.88
N ALA A 44 19.37 -12.00 8.58
CA ALA A 44 19.63 -10.98 7.55
C ALA A 44 18.72 -9.76 7.74
N LEU A 45 17.45 -9.97 8.09
CA LEU A 45 16.52 -8.88 8.39
C LEU A 45 16.90 -8.13 9.69
N ASN A 46 17.40 -8.84 10.70
CA ASN A 46 17.91 -8.22 11.92
C ASN A 46 19.14 -7.34 11.65
N ASP A 47 20.02 -7.76 10.75
CA ASP A 47 21.20 -7.00 10.35
C ASP A 47 20.81 -5.80 9.47
N LEU A 48 19.77 -5.94 8.64
CA LEU A 48 19.27 -4.89 7.75
C LEU A 48 18.50 -3.78 8.47
N LEU A 49 17.71 -4.11 9.50
CA LEU A 49 16.82 -3.18 10.19
C LEU A 49 17.43 -2.70 11.51
N THR A 50 17.44 -1.39 11.76
CA THR A 50 17.94 -0.86 13.04
C THR A 50 17.06 -1.31 14.22
N ALA A 51 17.62 -1.40 15.43
CA ALA A 51 16.86 -1.81 16.61
C ALA A 51 15.64 -0.91 16.91
N ASP A 52 15.72 0.39 16.56
CA ASP A 52 14.66 1.38 16.68
C ASP A 52 13.73 1.46 15.46
N PHE A 53 13.81 0.51 14.53
CA PHE A 53 13.09 0.55 13.26
C PHE A 53 11.58 0.71 13.42
N GLN A 54 11.01 1.58 12.57
CA GLN A 54 9.58 1.86 12.48
C GLN A 54 9.07 1.57 11.07
N ASP A 55 8.01 0.78 10.97
CA ASP A 55 7.27 0.57 9.73
C ASP A 55 5.88 1.20 9.80
N ASN A 56 5.47 1.83 8.70
CA ASN A 56 4.13 2.36 8.51
C ASN A 56 3.61 1.92 7.15
N THR A 57 2.58 1.07 7.15
CA THR A 57 1.98 0.56 5.92
C THR A 57 0.59 1.17 5.72
N ASN A 58 0.30 1.63 4.50
CA ASN A 58 -0.98 2.21 4.06
C ASN A 58 -1.48 3.39 4.92
N GLY A 59 -0.56 4.16 5.51
CA GLY A 59 -0.93 5.29 6.36
C GLY A 59 -1.65 4.89 7.65
N SER A 60 -1.38 3.69 8.17
CA SER A 60 -1.92 3.26 9.47
C SER A 60 -1.51 4.25 10.57
N ASP A 61 -2.42 4.53 11.50
CA ASP A 61 -2.12 5.33 12.69
C ASP A 61 -1.11 4.64 13.63
N ARG A 62 -0.95 3.32 13.49
CA ARG A 62 0.00 2.53 14.27
C ARG A 62 1.26 2.25 13.47
N ASN A 63 2.41 2.57 14.06
CA ASN A 63 3.69 2.08 13.57
C ASN A 63 3.96 0.68 14.12
N THR A 64 4.52 -0.20 13.30
CA THR A 64 4.97 -1.52 13.69
C THR A 64 6.48 -1.52 13.91
N GLY A 65 6.92 -2.20 14.98
CA GLY A 65 8.34 -2.29 15.30
C GLY A 65 9.09 -3.31 14.44
N ARG A 66 10.40 -3.39 14.66
CA ARG A 66 11.30 -4.33 13.95
C ARG A 66 10.83 -5.78 13.99
N GLU A 67 10.64 -6.36 15.18
CA GLU A 67 10.30 -7.78 15.33
C GLU A 67 8.98 -8.14 14.63
N GLU A 68 7.94 -7.33 14.85
CA GLU A 68 6.63 -7.52 14.23
C GLU A 68 6.72 -7.44 12.70
N THR A 69 7.55 -6.53 12.18
CA THR A 69 7.77 -6.40 10.74
C THR A 69 8.49 -7.63 10.18
N ILE A 70 9.51 -8.13 10.87
CA ILE A 70 10.25 -9.35 10.48
C ILE A 70 9.31 -10.56 10.48
N ASP A 71 8.50 -10.72 11.53
CA ASP A 71 7.50 -11.78 11.63
C ASP A 71 6.48 -11.68 10.50
N THR A 72 6.06 -10.47 10.14
CA THR A 72 5.14 -10.23 9.02
C THR A 72 5.77 -10.62 7.68
N ILE A 73 7.04 -10.30 7.44
CA ILE A 73 7.74 -10.69 6.19
C ILE A 73 7.78 -12.22 6.09
N ILE A 74 8.30 -12.89 7.12
CA ILE A 74 8.45 -14.36 7.15
C ILE A 74 7.07 -15.05 7.02
N SER A 75 6.10 -14.65 7.82
CA SER A 75 4.77 -15.26 7.82
C SER A 75 3.99 -14.99 6.53
N SER A 76 4.13 -13.79 5.93
CA SER A 76 3.48 -13.49 4.64
C SER A 76 4.08 -14.32 3.52
N ARG A 77 5.40 -14.57 3.56
CA ARG A 77 6.08 -15.39 2.57
C ARG A 77 5.69 -16.86 2.67
N ALA A 78 5.50 -17.37 3.89
CA ALA A 78 5.08 -18.74 4.15
C ALA A 78 3.69 -19.10 3.58
N LYS A 79 2.82 -18.10 3.39
CA LYS A 79 1.48 -18.26 2.80
C LYS A 79 1.47 -18.23 1.26
N CYS A 80 2.65 -18.04 0.65
CA CYS A 80 2.79 -17.89 -0.79
C CYS A 80 3.54 -19.11 -1.36
N THR A 81 2.97 -19.75 -2.39
CA THR A 81 3.71 -20.74 -3.18
C THR A 81 4.78 -20.07 -4.04
N ARG A 82 4.45 -18.90 -4.60
CA ARG A 82 5.37 -18.06 -5.37
C ARG A 82 5.25 -16.60 -4.99
N HIS A 83 6.37 -15.91 -5.05
CA HIS A 83 6.49 -14.49 -4.71
C HIS A 83 7.57 -13.85 -5.58
N GLN A 84 7.30 -12.67 -6.11
CA GLN A 84 8.25 -11.88 -6.89
C GLN A 84 7.94 -10.39 -6.74
N ILE A 85 8.96 -9.56 -6.61
CA ILE A 85 8.86 -8.10 -6.66
C ILE A 85 9.54 -7.57 -7.91
N ASP A 86 8.75 -6.89 -8.74
CA ASP A 86 9.26 -6.16 -9.89
C ASP A 86 9.42 -4.68 -9.52
N LEU A 87 10.67 -4.29 -9.25
CA LEU A 87 11.03 -2.88 -9.12
C LEU A 87 10.83 -2.17 -10.48
N LYS A 88 10.16 -1.02 -10.46
CA LYS A 88 9.97 -0.16 -11.64
C LYS A 88 10.96 0.99 -11.62
N HIS A 89 10.93 1.76 -10.54
CA HIS A 89 11.82 2.90 -10.32
C HIS A 89 12.25 2.96 -8.86
N ALA A 90 13.48 3.42 -8.63
CA ALA A 90 13.94 3.84 -7.31
C ALA A 90 14.83 5.08 -7.42
N TRP A 91 14.68 6.00 -6.47
CA TRP A 91 15.51 7.19 -6.33
C TRP A 91 16.14 7.19 -4.96
N CYS A 92 17.47 7.23 -4.90
CA CYS A 92 18.22 7.36 -3.67
C CYS A 92 18.75 8.79 -3.55
N ILE A 93 18.35 9.46 -2.47
CA ILE A 93 18.81 10.79 -2.09
C ILE A 93 19.80 10.63 -0.94
N GLU A 94 21.05 10.99 -1.17
CA GLU A 94 22.11 11.04 -0.17
C GLU A 94 22.03 12.41 0.53
N ASN A 95 21.28 12.47 1.65
CA ASN A 95 21.05 13.70 2.40
C ASN A 95 22.35 14.16 3.11
N SER A 96 23.11 13.19 3.58
CA SER A 96 24.45 13.32 4.16
C SER A 96 25.21 12.02 3.93
N GLY A 97 26.53 11.99 4.18
CA GLY A 97 27.32 10.75 4.15
C GLY A 97 26.87 9.68 5.17
N SER A 98 25.94 10.02 6.07
CA SER A 98 25.41 9.13 7.10
C SER A 98 23.90 8.85 6.98
N SER A 99 23.21 9.45 6.00
CA SER A 99 21.75 9.37 5.89
C SER A 99 21.29 9.41 4.45
N HIS A 100 20.67 8.32 4.01
CA HIS A 100 20.08 8.21 2.68
C HIS A 100 18.56 8.03 2.79
N THR A 101 17.83 8.59 1.84
CA THR A 101 16.40 8.35 1.66
C THR A 101 16.19 7.66 0.32
N VAL A 102 15.47 6.55 0.28
CA VAL A 102 15.13 5.89 -0.99
C VAL A 102 13.62 5.93 -1.19
N PHE A 103 13.20 6.44 -2.33
CA PHE A 103 11.83 6.33 -2.83
C PHE A 103 11.78 5.21 -3.87
N PHE A 104 10.72 4.42 -3.89
CA PHE A 104 10.59 3.34 -4.86
C PHE A 104 9.14 3.12 -5.30
N GLU A 105 9.02 2.57 -6.50
CA GLU A 105 7.79 2.06 -7.08
C GLU A 105 8.04 0.64 -7.58
N ALA A 106 7.17 -0.29 -7.21
CA ALA A 106 7.29 -1.68 -7.58
C ALA A 106 5.92 -2.35 -7.73
N VAL A 107 5.94 -3.59 -8.20
CA VAL A 107 4.77 -4.45 -8.26
C VAL A 107 5.13 -5.76 -7.60
N ARG A 108 4.38 -6.14 -6.57
CA ARG A 108 4.46 -7.46 -5.95
C ARG A 108 3.53 -8.42 -6.68
N PHE A 109 4.07 -9.53 -7.12
CA PHE A 109 3.35 -10.67 -7.65
C PHE A 109 3.40 -11.79 -6.64
N MET A 110 2.25 -12.36 -6.30
CA MET A 110 2.16 -13.46 -5.34
C MET A 110 1.13 -14.50 -5.77
N ILE A 111 1.46 -15.79 -5.64
CA ILE A 111 0.50 -16.88 -5.70
C ILE A 111 0.32 -17.38 -4.27
N LEU A 112 -0.87 -17.18 -3.72
CA LEU A 112 -1.22 -17.68 -2.39
C LEU A 112 -1.46 -19.19 -2.41
N ASP A 113 -1.33 -19.84 -1.26
CA ASP A 113 -1.69 -21.24 -1.15
C ASP A 113 -3.16 -21.47 -1.57
N GLY A 114 -3.34 -22.41 -2.50
CA GLY A 114 -4.63 -22.72 -3.11
C GLY A 114 -5.07 -21.80 -4.25
N ASP A 115 -4.32 -20.73 -4.58
CA ASP A 115 -4.56 -19.95 -5.80
C ASP A 115 -3.89 -20.62 -7.01
N GLN A 116 -4.51 -20.47 -8.19
CA GLN A 116 -3.93 -20.91 -9.47
C GLN A 116 -3.19 -19.79 -10.20
N ASP A 117 -3.54 -18.53 -9.90
CA ASP A 117 -3.07 -17.35 -10.62
C ASP A 117 -2.34 -16.35 -9.74
N TRP A 118 -1.41 -15.63 -10.35
CA TRP A 118 -0.72 -14.50 -9.75
C TRP A 118 -1.69 -13.40 -9.34
N THR A 119 -1.54 -12.91 -8.11
CA THR A 119 -2.13 -11.66 -7.66
C THR A 119 -1.13 -10.54 -7.84
N ARG A 120 -1.56 -9.47 -8.52
CA ARG A 120 -0.75 -8.28 -8.76
C ARG A 120 -1.09 -7.21 -7.72
N VAL A 121 -0.09 -6.79 -6.95
CA VAL A 121 -0.19 -5.77 -5.89
C VAL A 121 0.79 -4.65 -6.18
N PRO A 122 0.35 -3.55 -6.82
CA PRO A 122 1.16 -2.33 -6.93
C PRO A 122 1.56 -1.83 -5.54
N LEU A 123 2.80 -1.40 -5.42
CA LEU A 123 3.30 -0.81 -4.18
C LEU A 123 4.31 0.30 -4.45
N SER A 124 4.31 1.28 -3.57
CA SER A 124 5.30 2.34 -3.56
C SER A 124 5.69 2.65 -2.13
N GLY A 125 6.84 3.28 -1.94
CA GLY A 125 7.27 3.57 -0.59
C GLY A 125 8.52 4.41 -0.49
N ARG A 126 8.91 4.58 0.76
CA ARG A 126 10.08 5.30 1.20
C ARG A 126 10.78 4.47 2.27
N ILE A 127 12.10 4.34 2.17
CA ILE A 127 12.95 3.87 3.28
C ILE A 127 13.94 4.97 3.67
N GLU A 128 14.20 5.10 4.96
CA GLU A 128 15.30 5.90 5.49
C GLU A 128 16.41 4.96 5.95
N VAL A 129 17.64 5.27 5.55
CA VAL A 129 18.81 4.43 5.77
C VAL A 129 19.87 5.23 6.53
N LYS A 130 20.29 4.70 7.67
CA LYS A 130 21.42 5.20 8.44
C LYS A 130 22.69 4.50 7.96
N VAL A 131 23.68 5.28 7.54
CA VAL A 131 25.00 4.78 7.12
C VAL A 131 25.99 5.12 8.23
N LYS A 132 26.60 4.08 8.80
CA LYS A 132 27.64 4.21 9.81
C LYS A 132 28.97 3.78 9.22
N GLU A 133 29.83 4.77 8.98
CA GLU A 133 31.23 4.51 8.62
C GLU A 133 31.90 3.67 9.70
N ASN A 134 32.50 2.57 9.28
CA ASN A 134 33.26 1.72 10.18
C ASN A 134 34.71 2.21 10.23
N ARG A 135 34.99 3.16 11.14
CA ARG A 135 36.35 3.74 11.26
C ARG A 135 37.39 2.82 11.92
N PHE A 136 36.96 1.67 12.44
CA PHE A 136 37.78 0.81 13.30
C PHE A 136 38.06 -0.58 12.73
N THR A 137 37.38 -0.99 11.65
CA THR A 137 37.62 -2.28 11.01
C THR A 137 37.67 -2.11 9.49
N LEU A 138 38.44 -2.97 8.79
CA LEU A 138 38.48 -3.06 7.33
C LEU A 138 37.13 -3.48 6.70
N LYS A 139 36.04 -3.51 7.47
CA LYS A 139 34.71 -3.82 6.96
C LYS A 139 34.12 -2.60 6.29
N ASP A 140 33.36 -2.86 5.23
CA ASP A 140 32.54 -1.86 4.58
C ASP A 140 31.63 -1.13 5.58
N ALA A 141 31.26 0.10 5.25
CA ALA A 141 30.30 0.88 6.03
C ALA A 141 29.02 0.07 6.28
N VAL A 142 28.51 0.15 7.51
CA VAL A 142 27.28 -0.56 7.89
C VAL A 142 26.10 0.33 7.56
N ALA A 143 25.23 -0.13 6.67
CA ALA A 143 24.01 0.59 6.29
C ALA A 143 22.78 -0.20 6.74
N GLN A 144 21.89 0.47 7.47
CA GLN A 144 20.69 -0.14 8.04
C GLN A 144 19.46 0.75 7.80
N ILE A 145 18.32 0.11 7.57
CA ILE A 145 17.04 0.80 7.41
C ILE A 145 16.51 1.18 8.79
N SER A 146 16.28 2.47 9.01
CA SER A 146 15.73 3.01 10.26
C SER A 146 14.23 3.24 10.21
N SER A 147 13.68 3.50 9.04
CA SER A 147 12.23 3.60 8.88
C SER A 147 11.80 3.17 7.50
N ARG A 148 10.58 2.66 7.41
CA ARG A 148 9.91 2.33 6.16
C ARG A 148 8.49 2.87 6.18
N ARG A 149 8.09 3.50 5.08
CA ARG A 149 6.70 3.85 4.80
C ARG A 149 6.32 3.24 3.47
N MET A 150 5.29 2.41 3.44
CA MET A 150 4.88 1.71 2.22
C MET A 150 3.37 1.85 2.01
N THR A 151 2.97 2.00 0.76
CA THR A 151 1.57 1.94 0.34
C THR A 151 1.44 0.82 -0.67
N SER A 152 0.37 0.03 -0.56
CA SER A 152 0.08 -1.10 -1.43
C SER A 152 -1.41 -1.17 -1.74
N ASP A 153 -1.74 -1.43 -3.01
CA ASP A 153 -3.11 -1.67 -3.43
C ASP A 153 -3.45 -3.16 -3.28
N ALA A 154 -4.01 -3.50 -2.12
CA ALA A 154 -4.44 -4.86 -1.79
C ALA A 154 -5.89 -5.17 -2.25
N SER A 155 -6.52 -4.33 -3.07
CA SER A 155 -7.92 -4.50 -3.47
C SER A 155 -8.20 -5.85 -4.15
N GLN A 156 -7.25 -6.37 -4.94
CA GLN A 156 -7.38 -7.69 -5.57
C GLN A 156 -7.34 -8.83 -4.54
N LEU A 157 -6.51 -8.71 -3.50
CA LEU A 157 -6.45 -9.70 -2.43
C LEU A 157 -7.78 -9.76 -1.68
N VAL A 158 -8.36 -8.59 -1.36
CA VAL A 158 -9.67 -8.49 -0.70
C VAL A 158 -10.79 -9.10 -1.56
N LYS A 159 -10.80 -8.80 -2.87
CA LYS A 159 -11.79 -9.38 -3.81
C LYS A 159 -11.70 -10.91 -3.87
N LYS A 160 -10.48 -11.46 -3.92
CA LYS A 160 -10.26 -12.91 -3.91
C LYS A 160 -10.74 -13.54 -2.60
N ASP A 161 -10.42 -12.94 -1.45
CA ASP A 161 -10.83 -13.46 -0.14
C ASP A 161 -12.36 -13.46 0.04
N LEU A 162 -13.04 -12.39 -0.40
CA LEU A 162 -14.49 -12.31 -0.43
C LEU A 162 -15.11 -13.41 -1.30
N SER A 163 -14.54 -13.70 -2.47
CA SER A 163 -15.04 -14.75 -3.37
C SER A 163 -14.85 -16.17 -2.80
N ARG A 164 -13.75 -16.43 -2.09
CA ARG A 164 -13.51 -17.69 -1.37
C ARG A 164 -14.52 -17.89 -0.23
N THR A 165 -14.80 -16.83 0.53
CA THR A 165 -15.75 -16.88 1.65
C THR A 165 -17.20 -17.01 1.17
N ALA A 166 -17.55 -16.40 0.04
CA ALA A 166 -18.88 -16.51 -0.56
C ALA A 166 -19.17 -17.92 -1.09
N THR A 167 -18.16 -18.64 -1.57
CA THR A 167 -18.29 -20.02 -2.08
C THR A 167 -18.27 -21.09 -0.97
N THR A 168 -17.75 -20.77 0.22
CA THR A 168 -17.75 -21.67 1.39
C THR A 168 -18.94 -21.48 2.35
N LYS A 169 -19.75 -20.43 2.17
CA LYS A 169 -21.06 -20.36 2.82
C LYS A 169 -22.04 -21.28 2.08
N THR A 170 -22.25 -22.46 2.66
CA THR A 170 -23.55 -23.13 2.61
C THR A 170 -24.66 -22.08 2.70
N VAL A 171 -25.47 -22.04 1.65
CA VAL A 171 -26.72 -21.26 1.56
C VAL A 171 -27.40 -21.27 2.93
N PRO A 172 -27.67 -20.11 3.57
CA PRO A 172 -28.60 -20.10 4.68
C PRO A 172 -29.95 -20.51 4.11
N LEU A 173 -30.43 -21.70 4.49
CA LEU A 173 -31.80 -22.14 4.25
C LEU A 173 -32.74 -20.97 4.59
N SER A 174 -33.55 -20.58 3.62
CA SER A 174 -34.54 -19.51 3.75
C SER A 174 -35.45 -19.74 4.97
N PRO A 175 -36.05 -18.68 5.55
CA PRO A 175 -36.88 -18.81 6.75
C PRO A 175 -38.07 -19.71 6.48
N ALA A 176 -38.39 -20.53 7.48
CA ALA A 176 -39.39 -21.59 7.48
C ALA A 176 -40.68 -21.29 6.70
N GLN A 177 -41.05 -22.22 5.82
CA GLN A 177 -42.41 -22.40 5.36
C GLN A 177 -43.31 -22.72 6.57
N THR A 178 -44.36 -21.93 6.75
CA THR A 178 -45.48 -22.17 7.67
C THR A 178 -46.15 -23.52 7.34
N PRO A 179 -46.41 -24.41 8.32
CA PRO A 179 -47.26 -25.56 8.07
C PRO A 179 -48.73 -25.13 8.04
N SER A 180 -49.36 -25.30 6.88
CA SER A 180 -50.81 -25.24 6.72
C SER A 180 -51.45 -26.43 7.45
N LEU A 181 -52.29 -26.14 8.45
CA LEU A 181 -53.24 -27.09 9.01
C LEU A 181 -54.63 -26.45 8.91
N ASP A 182 -55.38 -26.92 7.92
CA ASP A 182 -56.83 -26.74 7.81
C ASP A 182 -57.53 -27.51 8.93
N LEU A 183 -58.52 -26.88 9.57
CA LEU A 183 -59.78 -27.47 10.06
C LEU A 183 -60.73 -26.33 10.55
N GLN A 184 -61.77 -26.07 9.76
CA GLN A 184 -62.96 -25.21 10.01
C GLN A 184 -63.88 -25.77 11.14
N PRO A 185 -65.06 -25.18 11.47
CA PRO A 185 -65.45 -23.78 11.74
C PRO A 185 -66.26 -23.65 13.06
N SER A 186 -66.47 -22.44 13.60
CA SER A 186 -67.75 -22.06 14.26
C SER A 186 -67.81 -20.58 14.66
N THR A 187 -69.04 -20.10 14.63
CA THR A 187 -69.55 -18.73 14.58
C THR A 187 -69.56 -17.99 15.92
N SER A 188 -69.33 -16.66 15.92
CA SER A 188 -70.37 -15.65 16.19
C SER A 188 -69.81 -14.23 16.43
N ASN A 189 -70.32 -13.31 15.60
CA ASN A 189 -70.80 -11.94 15.88
C ASN A 189 -69.85 -10.75 16.13
N LEU A 190 -69.90 -9.83 15.14
CA LEU A 190 -70.06 -8.36 15.19
C LEU A 190 -68.92 -7.56 15.87
N VAL A 191 -68.28 -6.58 15.24
CA VAL A 191 -68.84 -5.26 14.91
C VAL A 191 -67.96 -4.52 13.87
N LEU A 192 -68.64 -3.73 13.03
CA LEU A 192 -68.21 -2.76 12.00
C LEU A 192 -67.02 -1.84 12.34
N GLY A 193 -66.28 -1.45 11.29
CA GLY A 193 -65.47 -0.21 11.28
C GLY A 193 -64.57 -0.08 10.06
N SER A 194 -65.11 0.49 8.97
CA SER A 194 -64.44 0.79 7.71
C SER A 194 -63.46 1.97 7.78
N VAL A 195 -62.37 1.88 7.02
CA VAL A 195 -61.77 2.88 6.09
C VAL A 195 -61.66 4.33 6.55
N SER A 196 -60.43 4.86 6.53
CA SER A 196 -59.99 6.14 5.94
C SER A 196 -58.51 6.33 6.33
N GLU A 197 -57.64 7.11 5.71
CA GLU A 197 -57.52 7.85 4.44
C GLU A 197 -56.27 8.72 4.68
N LEU A 198 -55.46 8.97 3.65
CA LEU A 198 -54.29 9.86 3.74
C LEU A 198 -54.69 11.26 4.21
N PRO A 199 -53.80 12.01 4.88
CA PRO A 199 -53.77 13.45 4.73
C PRO A 199 -52.55 13.88 3.91
N ALA A 200 -52.84 14.59 2.83
CA ALA A 200 -51.87 15.40 2.11
C ALA A 200 -51.80 16.82 2.71
N ALA A 201 -50.56 17.27 2.88
CA ALA A 201 -50.01 18.63 2.75
C ALA A 201 -50.64 19.82 3.50
N HIS A 202 -49.80 20.48 4.31
CA HIS A 202 -49.72 21.93 4.32
C HIS A 202 -48.25 22.39 4.18
N ASN A 203 -48.03 23.26 3.19
CA ASN A 203 -46.77 23.94 2.88
C ASN A 203 -46.35 24.92 3.97
N VAL A 204 -45.07 24.90 4.37
CA VAL A 204 -44.29 26.13 4.61
C VAL A 204 -42.84 25.91 4.18
N SER A 205 -42.38 26.84 3.35
CA SER A 205 -41.05 27.03 2.79
C SER A 205 -39.95 27.20 3.84
N THR A 206 -38.80 26.52 3.68
CA THR A 206 -37.45 27.15 3.63
C THR A 206 -36.32 26.12 3.39
N GLU A 207 -35.47 26.44 2.42
CA GLU A 207 -34.07 26.07 2.18
C GLU A 207 -33.57 24.64 2.45
N ILE A 208 -33.45 23.86 1.36
CA ILE A 208 -32.52 22.74 1.26
C ILE A 208 -31.16 23.29 0.85
N LYS A 209 -30.21 23.33 1.80
CA LYS A 209 -28.80 23.63 1.53
C LYS A 209 -28.13 22.40 0.91
N SER A 210 -28.03 22.39 -0.42
CA SER A 210 -27.25 21.40 -1.18
C SER A 210 -25.75 21.48 -0.83
N PRO A 211 -25.03 20.35 -0.79
CA PRO A 211 -23.58 20.34 -0.58
C PRO A 211 -22.84 20.95 -1.79
N PRO A 212 -21.68 21.61 -1.58
CA PRO A 212 -21.01 22.33 -2.65
C PRO A 212 -20.39 21.39 -3.70
N SER A 213 -20.72 21.65 -4.97
CA SER A 213 -20.03 21.09 -6.14
C SER A 213 -18.59 21.60 -6.23
N TYR A 214 -17.64 20.70 -6.46
CA TYR A 214 -16.26 21.05 -6.80
C TYR A 214 -16.21 21.76 -8.17
N ARG A 215 -15.98 23.07 -8.13
CA ARG A 215 -15.70 23.89 -9.30
C ARG A 215 -14.25 23.66 -9.71
N LYS A 216 -14.04 23.10 -10.91
CA LYS A 216 -12.78 23.23 -11.65
C LYS A 216 -12.57 24.71 -11.96
N SER A 217 -11.62 25.34 -11.28
CA SER A 217 -11.01 26.60 -11.69
C SER A 217 -9.76 26.23 -12.48
N GLN A 218 -9.83 26.16 -13.82
CA GLN A 218 -9.29 27.22 -14.68
C GLN A 218 -8.05 27.90 -14.08
N SER A 219 -6.91 27.24 -14.24
CA SER A 219 -5.60 27.88 -14.17
C SER A 219 -5.48 28.84 -15.35
N SER A 220 -5.16 30.07 -15.00
CA SER A 220 -4.83 31.19 -15.86
C SER A 220 -3.82 30.79 -16.95
N LYS A 221 -4.14 31.12 -18.20
CA LYS A 221 -3.15 31.33 -19.27
C LYS A 221 -2.12 32.36 -18.78
N GLY A 222 -0.96 31.89 -18.37
CA GLY A 222 0.27 32.66 -18.29
C GLY A 222 1.30 31.88 -19.10
N GLU A 223 1.64 32.36 -20.28
CA GLU A 223 2.77 31.86 -21.05
C GLU A 223 4.06 32.03 -20.24
N PRO A 224 4.94 31.02 -20.15
CA PRO A 224 6.33 31.27 -19.86
C PRO A 224 7.00 31.75 -21.16
N THR A 225 7.30 33.04 -21.22
CA THR A 225 8.19 33.65 -22.21
C THR A 225 9.51 32.89 -22.24
N VAL A 226 9.78 32.22 -23.38
CA VAL A 226 11.09 31.66 -23.70
C VAL A 226 11.98 32.80 -24.15
N THR A 227 12.88 33.27 -23.29
CA THR A 227 14.05 34.04 -23.71
C THR A 227 15.16 33.07 -24.10
N SER A 228 15.24 32.78 -25.40
CA SER A 228 16.44 32.25 -26.03
C SER A 228 17.42 33.40 -26.27
N GLY A 229 18.61 33.32 -25.67
CA GLY A 229 19.80 34.12 -26.01
C GLY A 229 21.01 33.25 -25.65
N SER A 230 21.63 32.59 -26.61
CA SER A 230 22.64 33.06 -27.58
C SER A 230 24.03 32.56 -27.17
N SER A 231 24.51 31.62 -27.98
CA SER A 231 25.86 31.48 -28.54
C SER A 231 26.99 32.32 -27.91
N LEU A 232 28.08 31.65 -27.52
CA LEU A 232 29.45 31.99 -27.91
C LEU A 232 30.32 30.72 -27.92
N ASP A 233 30.99 30.52 -29.05
CA ASP A 233 32.08 29.57 -29.29
C ASP A 233 33.37 29.92 -28.52
N VAL A 234 34.28 28.94 -28.49
CA VAL A 234 35.76 29.03 -28.60
C VAL A 234 36.61 28.59 -27.38
N ALA A 235 37.28 27.44 -27.62
CA ALA A 235 38.65 26.98 -27.31
C ALA A 235 39.21 26.93 -25.88
N GLU A 236 39.73 25.74 -25.51
CA GLU A 236 41.18 25.47 -25.49
C GLU A 236 41.44 23.98 -25.84
#